data_AF-A0A2E9LPR7-F1
#
_entry.id   AF-A0A2E9LPR7-F1
#
_cell.length_a   1.000
_cell.length_b   1.000
_cell.length_c   1.000
_cell.angle_alpha   90.00
_cell.angle_beta   90.00
_cell.angle_gamma   90.00
#
_symmetry.space_group_name_H-M   'P 1'
#
loop_
_entity.id
_entity.type
_entity.pdbx_description
1 polymer ?
#
loop_
_entity_poly.entity_id
_entity_poly.type
_entity_poly.pdbx_seq_one_letter_code
_entity_poly.pdbx_strand_id
1 'polypeptide(L)'
;STPAEGAAAAIGEELRETLEMPAAPEPAPEPEPEPDDSYNVNEVLFSFMSETDKLGELSKLLGRLRFAVDGSDQAAADEVGAEITVLARHLPENYKVADLLDAAKDNSDRSSQLAKLYIDRCFRLSAGEAGAATELDAQIQLLRDQPQ
;
A
#
# COMPACT_ATOMS: atom_id res chain seq x y z
N SER A 1 45.59 -72.27 -15.05
CA SER A 1 45.11 -72.24 -16.44
C SER A 1 45.15 -70.83 -16.95
N THR A 2 46.03 -70.59 -17.92
CA THR A 2 46.12 -69.35 -18.70
C THR A 2 45.11 -69.41 -19.84
N PRO A 3 44.66 -68.27 -20.36
CA PRO A 3 44.48 -68.15 -21.79
C PRO A 3 45.31 -67.00 -22.37
N ALA A 4 45.90 -67.31 -23.52
CA ALA A 4 46.47 -66.40 -24.49
C ALA A 4 45.54 -66.36 -25.71
N GLU A 5 45.25 -65.18 -26.24
CA GLU A 5 44.88 -64.81 -27.63
C GLU A 5 44.32 -63.38 -27.57
N GLY A 6 44.54 -62.41 -28.44
CA GLY A 6 45.33 -62.18 -29.67
C GLY A 6 45.19 -60.66 -29.93
N ALA A 7 46.28 -59.95 -30.27
CA ALA A 7 46.52 -59.32 -31.58
C ALA A 7 45.28 -58.67 -32.24
N ALA A 8 45.28 -57.46 -32.82
CA ALA A 8 46.18 -56.32 -32.92
C ALA A 8 45.37 -55.21 -33.62
N ALA A 9 45.69 -53.95 -33.30
CA ALA A 9 45.58 -52.75 -34.13
C ALA A 9 44.28 -52.42 -34.89
N ALA A 10 43.65 -51.29 -34.54
CA ALA A 10 43.43 -50.18 -35.47
C ALA A 10 42.99 -48.91 -34.72
N ILE A 11 43.65 -47.82 -35.08
CA ILE A 11 43.48 -46.43 -34.64
C ILE A 11 42.56 -45.76 -35.67
N GLY A 12 41.58 -44.98 -35.24
CA GLY A 12 40.77 -44.15 -36.15
C GLY A 12 39.62 -43.47 -35.42
N GLU A 13 39.73 -42.15 -35.32
CA GLU A 13 38.72 -41.16 -34.92
C GLU A 13 37.25 -41.63 -34.94
N GLU A 14 36.56 -41.40 -33.82
CA GLU A 14 35.19 -40.84 -33.81
C GLU A 14 35.01 -40.18 -32.44
N LEU A 15 35.46 -38.92 -32.42
CA LEU A 15 35.20 -37.96 -31.37
C LEU A 15 33.71 -37.60 -31.45
N ARG A 16 33.00 -37.86 -30.33
CA ARG A 16 31.77 -37.16 -29.89
C ARG A 16 30.45 -37.80 -30.32
N GLU A 17 30.08 -38.89 -29.63
CA GLU A 17 28.66 -39.27 -29.46
C GLU A 17 28.24 -39.00 -28.01
N THR A 18 27.54 -37.87 -27.85
CA THR A 18 26.40 -37.66 -26.95
C THR A 18 26.54 -38.09 -25.48
N LEU A 19 27.12 -37.20 -24.67
CA LEU A 19 26.78 -37.06 -23.26
C LEU A 19 25.36 -36.45 -23.16
N GLU A 20 24.32 -37.28 -23.21
CA GLU A 20 23.00 -36.89 -22.71
C GLU A 20 23.02 -36.86 -21.19
N MET A 21 23.31 -35.68 -20.62
CA MET A 21 22.93 -35.35 -19.25
C MET A 21 21.48 -34.85 -19.29
N PRO A 22 20.58 -35.37 -18.43
CA PRO A 22 19.19 -34.94 -18.41
C PRO A 22 19.12 -33.45 -18.06
N ALA A 23 18.40 -32.69 -18.89
CA ALA A 23 18.07 -31.31 -18.60
C ALA A 23 17.39 -31.24 -17.22
N ALA A 24 17.97 -30.49 -16.30
CA ALA A 24 17.30 -30.11 -15.06
C ALA A 24 15.97 -29.42 -15.44
N PRO A 25 14.86 -29.70 -14.75
CA PRO A 25 13.61 -29.01 -15.02
C PRO A 25 13.85 -27.51 -14.84
N GLU A 26 13.54 -26.73 -15.87
CA GLU A 26 13.52 -25.27 -15.77
C GLU A 26 12.58 -24.89 -14.61
N PRO A 27 12.97 -23.93 -13.75
CA PRO A 27 12.10 -23.47 -12.68
C PRO A 27 10.81 -22.93 -13.32
N ALA A 28 9.68 -23.50 -12.92
CA ALA A 28 8.37 -22.98 -13.30
C ALA A 28 8.30 -21.49 -12.89
N PRO A 29 7.66 -20.63 -13.70
CA PRO A 29 7.50 -19.23 -13.33
C PRO A 29 6.81 -19.15 -11.97
N GLU A 30 7.41 -18.41 -11.03
CA GLU A 30 6.76 -18.07 -9.77
C GLU A 30 5.45 -17.35 -10.10
N PRO A 31 4.33 -17.68 -9.41
CA PRO A 31 3.06 -17.02 -9.68
C PRO A 31 3.25 -15.52 -9.43
N GLU A 32 2.92 -14.71 -10.44
CA GLU A 32 2.89 -13.26 -10.29
C GLU A 32 1.90 -12.91 -9.16
N PRO A 33 2.21 -11.91 -8.30
CA PRO A 33 1.29 -11.49 -7.27
C PRO A 33 -0.02 -11.05 -7.93
N GLU A 34 -1.12 -11.74 -7.60
CA GLU A 34 -2.43 -11.36 -8.13
C GLU A 34 -2.76 -9.93 -7.69
N PRO A 35 -3.37 -9.12 -8.58
CA PRO A 35 -3.73 -7.76 -8.24
C PRO A 35 -4.67 -7.78 -7.03
N ASP A 36 -4.38 -6.93 -6.05
CA ASP A 36 -5.21 -6.78 -4.86
C ASP A 36 -6.54 -6.09 -5.23
N ASP A 37 -7.54 -6.89 -5.58
CA ASP A 37 -8.88 -6.45 -5.97
C ASP A 37 -9.68 -5.83 -4.80
N SER A 38 -9.18 -5.89 -3.56
CA SER A 38 -9.87 -5.34 -2.39
C SER A 38 -10.14 -3.83 -2.52
N TYR A 39 -9.19 -3.09 -3.09
CA TYR A 39 -9.34 -1.66 -3.38
C TYR A 39 -10.44 -1.40 -4.41
N ASN A 40 -10.62 -2.31 -5.37
CA ASN A 40 -11.64 -2.21 -6.42
C ASN A 40 -13.05 -2.43 -5.82
N VAL A 41 -13.18 -3.38 -4.89
CA VAL A 41 -14.44 -3.58 -4.13
C VAL A 41 -14.77 -2.35 -3.28
N ASN A 42 -13.78 -1.79 -2.59
CA ASN A 42 -13.93 -0.59 -1.78
C ASN A 42 -14.30 0.65 -2.62
N GLU A 43 -13.70 0.82 -3.80
CA GLU A 43 -14.02 1.91 -4.74
C GLU A 43 -15.51 1.89 -5.15
N VAL A 44 -16.03 0.71 -5.50
CA VAL A 44 -17.45 0.54 -5.82
C VAL A 44 -18.31 0.88 -4.60
N LEU A 45 -17.98 0.37 -3.42
CA LEU A 45 -18.72 0.66 -2.18
C LEU A 45 -18.79 2.16 -1.90
N PHE A 46 -17.65 2.85 -1.91
CA PHE A 46 -17.56 4.28 -1.62
C PHE A 46 -18.39 5.11 -2.60
N SER A 47 -18.51 4.69 -3.87
CA SER A 47 -19.33 5.39 -4.86
C SER A 47 -20.82 5.49 -4.48
N PHE A 48 -21.34 4.54 -3.70
CA PHE A 48 -22.75 4.51 -3.27
C PHE A 48 -23.01 5.16 -1.91
N MET A 49 -21.97 5.45 -1.14
CA MET A 49 -22.10 6.01 0.22
C MET A 49 -22.54 7.47 0.18
N SER A 50 -23.28 7.93 1.20
CA SER A 50 -23.46 9.37 1.40
C SER A 50 -22.13 10.02 1.77
N GLU A 51 -22.04 11.35 1.65
CA GLU A 51 -20.82 12.06 2.06
C GLU A 51 -20.54 11.90 3.56
N THR A 52 -21.58 11.95 4.40
CA THR A 52 -21.49 11.71 5.84
C THR A 52 -20.97 10.30 6.15
N ASP A 53 -21.45 9.29 5.42
CA ASP A 53 -20.98 7.91 5.63
C ASP A 53 -19.51 7.78 5.21
N LYS A 54 -19.10 8.39 4.10
CA LYS A 54 -17.68 8.44 3.68
C LYS A 54 -16.80 9.08 4.76
N LEU A 55 -17.25 10.15 5.41
CA LEU A 55 -16.52 10.77 6.52
C LEU A 55 -16.46 9.87 7.77
N GLY A 56 -17.52 9.09 8.01
CA GLY A 56 -17.51 8.04 9.02
C GLY A 56 -16.46 6.97 8.75
N GLU A 57 -16.37 6.48 7.51
CA GLU A 57 -15.32 5.52 7.12
C GLU A 57 -13.92 6.14 7.17
N LEU A 58 -13.74 7.36 6.68
CA LEU A 58 -12.46 8.07 6.77
C LEU A 58 -11.99 8.16 8.23
N SER A 59 -12.89 8.45 9.17
CA SER A 59 -12.56 8.49 10.61
C SER A 59 -12.09 7.13 11.14
N LYS A 60 -12.71 6.02 10.71
CA LYS A 60 -12.29 4.66 11.10
C LYS A 60 -10.92 4.31 10.51
N LEU A 61 -10.71 4.61 9.22
CA LEU A 61 -9.44 4.38 8.54
C LEU A 61 -8.31 5.19 9.18
N LEU A 62 -8.55 6.45 9.53
CA LEU A 62 -7.57 7.27 10.26
C LEU A 62 -7.23 6.69 11.63
N GLY A 63 -8.21 6.16 12.36
CA GLY A 63 -7.96 5.44 13.62
C GLY A 63 -7.06 4.22 13.42
N ARG A 64 -7.33 3.41 12.39
CA ARG A 64 -6.50 2.25 12.02
C ARG A 64 -5.08 2.68 11.62
N LEU A 65 -4.96 3.72 10.79
CA LEU A 65 -3.67 4.25 10.35
C LEU A 65 -2.84 4.72 11.55
N ARG A 66 -3.44 5.50 12.46
CA ARG A 66 -2.73 5.98 13.65
C ARG A 66 -2.30 4.84 14.57
N PHE A 67 -3.16 3.85 14.75
CA PHE A 67 -2.78 2.65 15.52
C PHE A 67 -1.59 1.91 14.90
N ALA A 68 -1.55 1.77 13.57
CA ALA A 68 -0.42 1.17 12.86
C ALA A 68 0.87 2.02 13.00
N VAL A 69 0.77 3.33 12.82
CA VAL A 69 1.88 4.28 12.98
C VAL A 69 2.44 4.26 14.41
N ASP A 70 1.58 4.32 15.42
CA ASP A 70 1.97 4.22 16.83
C ASP A 70 2.61 2.86 17.15
N GLY A 71 2.15 1.79 16.49
CA GLY A 71 2.70 0.44 16.58
C GLY A 71 3.96 0.19 15.75
N SER A 72 4.43 1.17 14.97
CA SER A 72 5.52 1.02 14.00
C SER A 72 5.28 -0.09 12.95
N ASP A 73 4.02 -0.39 12.64
CA ASP A 73 3.62 -1.33 11.60
C ASP A 73 3.48 -0.60 10.26
N GLN A 74 4.60 -0.46 9.55
CA GLN A 74 4.65 0.27 8.28
C GLN A 74 3.79 -0.40 7.19
N ALA A 75 3.73 -1.74 7.18
CA ALA A 75 2.95 -2.47 6.19
C ALA A 75 1.46 -2.18 6.34
N ALA A 76 0.94 -2.25 7.58
CA ALA A 76 -0.45 -1.88 7.86
C ALA A 76 -0.72 -0.39 7.61
N ALA A 77 0.23 0.50 7.92
CA ALA A 77 0.09 1.92 7.66
C ALA A 77 0.00 2.23 6.15
N ASP A 78 0.80 1.55 5.33
CA ASP A 78 0.79 1.72 3.88
C ASP A 78 -0.52 1.19 3.25
N GLU A 79 -0.98 0.02 3.69
CA GLU A 79 -2.26 -0.57 3.26
C GLU A 79 -3.44 0.36 3.57
N VAL A 80 -3.57 0.80 4.83
CA VAL A 80 -4.63 1.72 5.23
C VAL A 80 -4.50 3.08 4.52
N GLY A 81 -3.27 3.55 4.29
CA GLY A 81 -3.01 4.77 3.53
C GLY A 81 -3.48 4.68 2.06
N ALA A 82 -3.30 3.52 1.43
CA ALA A 82 -3.84 3.27 0.09
C ALA A 82 -5.37 3.25 0.09
N GLU A 83 -5.99 2.64 1.11
CA GLU A 83 -7.45 2.62 1.27
C GLU A 83 -8.03 4.04 1.44
N ILE A 84 -7.39 4.89 2.27
CA ILE A 84 -7.74 6.31 2.42
C ILE A 84 -7.61 7.05 1.08
N THR A 85 -6.58 6.74 0.31
CA THR A 85 -6.36 7.37 -1.00
C THR A 85 -7.47 7.02 -2.00
N VAL A 86 -7.98 5.79 -1.96
CA VAL A 86 -9.14 5.38 -2.78
C VAL A 86 -10.40 6.13 -2.33
N LEU A 87 -10.69 6.16 -1.03
CA LEU A 87 -11.83 6.88 -0.47
C LEU A 87 -11.80 8.38 -0.83
N ALA A 88 -10.62 9.00 -0.80
CA ALA A 88 -10.43 10.42 -1.09
C ALA A 88 -10.90 10.82 -2.50
N ARG A 89 -10.88 9.89 -3.49
CA ARG A 89 -11.37 10.14 -4.85
C ARG A 89 -12.87 10.42 -4.92
N HIS A 90 -13.61 10.02 -3.88
CA HIS A 90 -15.05 10.20 -3.78
C HIS A 90 -15.45 11.31 -2.80
N LEU A 91 -14.49 12.10 -2.32
CA LEU A 91 -14.71 13.24 -1.42
C LEU A 91 -14.39 14.57 -2.12
N PRO A 92 -15.03 15.68 -1.72
CA PRO A 92 -14.71 17.00 -2.24
C PRO A 92 -13.23 17.38 -2.03
N GLU A 93 -12.59 17.99 -3.03
CA GLU A 93 -11.17 18.40 -2.93
C GLU A 93 -10.91 19.38 -1.77
N ASN A 94 -11.90 20.22 -1.44
CA ASN A 94 -11.79 21.16 -0.33
C ASN A 94 -11.72 20.47 1.04
N TYR A 95 -11.86 19.14 1.14
CA TYR A 95 -11.67 18.36 2.37
C TYR A 95 -10.20 18.14 2.68
N LYS A 96 -9.30 18.34 1.69
CA LYS A 96 -7.85 18.24 1.89
C LYS A 96 -7.43 16.90 2.52
N VAL A 97 -8.02 15.80 2.07
CA VAL A 97 -7.78 14.45 2.63
C VAL A 97 -6.32 14.02 2.49
N ALA A 98 -5.60 14.49 1.45
CA ALA A 98 -4.17 14.27 1.31
C ALA A 98 -3.36 14.89 2.45
N ASP A 99 -3.61 16.16 2.79
CA ASP A 99 -2.94 16.83 3.93
C ASP A 99 -3.25 16.11 5.26
N LEU A 100 -4.50 15.64 5.41
CA LEU A 100 -4.94 14.86 6.57
C LEU A 100 -4.20 13.52 6.66
N LEU A 101 -4.07 12.81 5.54
CA LEU A 101 -3.32 11.57 5.46
C LEU A 101 -1.84 11.78 5.83
N ASP A 102 -1.22 12.83 5.31
CA ASP A 102 0.17 13.17 5.62
C ASP A 102 0.35 13.48 7.11
N ALA A 103 -0.58 14.24 7.70
CA ALA A 103 -0.58 14.50 9.14
C ALA A 103 -0.80 13.21 9.96
N ALA A 104 -1.56 12.25 9.47
CA ALA A 104 -1.83 11.00 10.18
C ALA A 104 -0.67 9.98 10.11
N LYS A 105 0.29 10.16 9.19
CA LYS A 105 1.46 9.29 9.02
C LYS A 105 2.63 9.60 9.96
N ASP A 106 2.64 10.78 10.57
CA ASP A 106 3.64 11.17 11.57
C ASP A 106 3.14 10.83 12.98
N ASN A 107 4.03 10.43 13.89
CA ASN A 107 3.67 9.98 15.24
C ASN A 107 3.83 11.05 16.34
N SER A 108 3.97 12.33 15.98
CA SER A 108 4.08 13.41 16.96
C SER A 108 2.73 13.82 17.57
N ASP A 109 2.77 14.46 18.74
CA ASP A 109 1.57 15.07 19.33
C ASP A 109 0.96 16.13 18.40
N ARG A 110 1.81 16.85 17.68
CA ARG A 110 1.41 17.88 16.73
C ARG A 110 0.67 17.29 15.54
N SER A 111 1.15 16.20 14.97
CA SER A 111 0.50 15.50 13.86
C SER A 111 -0.88 14.99 14.27
N SER A 112 -0.99 14.54 15.52
CA SER A 112 -2.24 14.09 16.15
C SER A 112 -3.28 15.19 16.25
N GLN A 113 -2.85 16.37 16.66
CA GLN A 113 -3.71 17.55 16.69
C GLN A 113 -4.09 18.01 15.29
N LEU A 114 -3.16 17.99 14.33
CA LEU A 114 -3.45 18.33 12.93
C LEU A 114 -4.49 17.38 12.33
N ALA A 115 -4.31 16.07 12.47
CA ALA A 115 -5.25 15.08 11.95
C ALA A 115 -6.66 15.28 12.53
N LYS A 116 -6.77 15.58 13.83
CA LYS A 116 -8.05 15.90 14.48
C LYS A 116 -8.69 17.16 13.88
N LEU A 117 -7.93 18.25 13.73
CA LEU A 117 -8.46 19.49 13.17
C LEU A 117 -8.94 19.32 11.73
N TYR A 118 -8.20 18.57 10.92
CA TYR A 118 -8.58 18.27 9.54
C TYR A 118 -9.87 17.45 9.47
N ILE A 119 -10.02 16.37 10.25
CA ILE A 119 -11.25 15.56 10.21
C ILE A 119 -12.46 16.35 10.75
N ASP A 120 -12.30 17.11 11.84
CA ASP A 120 -13.35 17.98 12.37
C ASP A 120 -13.80 18.99 11.31
N ARG A 121 -12.84 19.55 10.55
CA ARG A 121 -13.11 20.50 9.47
C ARG A 121 -13.93 19.85 8.34
N CYS A 122 -13.62 18.62 7.95
CA CYS A 122 -14.40 17.88 6.95
C CYS A 122 -15.85 17.72 7.40
N PHE A 123 -16.10 17.37 8.67
CA PHE A 123 -17.45 17.27 9.21
C PHE A 123 -18.19 18.62 9.21
N ARG A 124 -17.51 19.73 9.54
CA ARG A 124 -18.10 21.07 9.45
C ARG A 124 -18.51 21.43 8.03
N LEU A 125 -17.66 21.13 7.05
CA LEU A 125 -17.96 21.39 5.64
C LEU A 125 -19.18 20.56 5.17
N SER A 126 -19.24 19.28 5.55
CA SER A 126 -20.36 18.40 5.19
C SER A 126 -21.68 18.86 5.79
N ALA A 127 -21.64 19.44 7.00
CA ALA A 127 -22.79 20.04 7.65
C ALA A 127 -23.20 21.41 7.08
N GLY A 128 -22.47 21.95 6.10
CA GLY A 128 -22.69 23.30 5.55
C GLY A 128 -22.19 24.44 6.44
N GLU A 129 -21.40 24.14 7.47
CA GLU A 129 -20.91 25.08 8.48
C GLU A 129 -19.58 25.73 8.05
N ALA A 130 -19.57 26.40 6.89
CA ALA A 130 -18.36 26.96 6.30
C ALA A 130 -17.61 27.97 7.21
N GLY A 131 -18.33 28.69 8.07
CA GLY A 131 -17.73 29.59 9.07
C GLY A 131 -16.86 28.83 10.08
N ALA A 132 -17.41 27.77 10.68
CA ALA A 132 -16.67 26.92 11.62
C ALA A 132 -15.49 26.20 10.93
N ALA A 133 -15.66 25.77 9.69
CA ALA A 133 -14.56 25.19 8.91
C ALA A 133 -13.41 26.19 8.66
N THR A 134 -13.74 27.48 8.48
CA THR A 134 -12.75 28.56 8.30
C THR A 134 -11.94 28.80 9.58
N GLU A 135 -12.59 28.76 10.75
CA GLU A 135 -11.92 28.85 12.05
C GLU A 135 -10.96 27.67 12.28
N LEU A 136 -11.33 26.47 11.82
CA LEU A 136 -10.46 25.30 11.86
C LEU A 136 -9.29 25.42 10.87
N ASP A 137 -9.49 25.96 9.66
CA ASP A 137 -8.39 26.27 8.74
C ASP A 137 -7.36 27.19 9.40
N ALA A 138 -7.79 28.25 10.10
CA ALA A 138 -6.89 29.15 10.81
C ALA A 138 -6.07 28.43 11.91
N GLN A 139 -6.72 27.54 12.67
CA GLN A 139 -6.05 26.72 13.68
C GLN A 139 -5.04 25.74 13.06
N ILE A 140 -5.39 25.11 11.94
CA ILE A 140 -4.50 24.23 11.19
C ILE A 140 -3.26 25.00 10.74
N GLN A 141 -3.42 26.19 10.15
CA GLN A 141 -2.28 27.00 9.70
C GLN A 141 -1.40 27.43 10.87
N LEU A 142 -2.00 27.95 11.95
CA LEU A 142 -1.27 28.33 13.16
C LEU A 142 -0.45 27.15 13.71
N LEU A 143 -1.04 25.95 13.75
CA LEU A 143 -0.35 24.76 14.23
C LEU A 143 0.72 24.29 13.24
N ARG A 144 0.56 24.48 11.92
CA ARG A 144 1.58 24.16 10.90
C ARG A 144 2.77 25.13 10.90
N ASP A 145 2.59 26.36 11.36
CA ASP A 145 3.64 27.38 11.39
C ASP A 145 4.49 27.34 12.66
N GLN A 146 4.06 26.59 13.69
CA GLN A 146 4.87 26.42 14.90
C GLN A 146 6.21 25.72 14.58
N PRO A 147 7.31 26.07 15.25
CA PRO A 147 8.53 25.27 15.17
C PRO A 147 8.29 23.87 15.78
N GLN A 148 8.94 22.85 15.22
CA GLN A 148 8.96 21.47 15.76
C GLN A 148 9.81 21.40 17.02
#